data_AF-G0UYV4-F1
#
_entry.id   AF-G0UYV4-F1
#
_cell.length_a   1.000
_cell.length_b   1.000
_cell.length_c   1.000
_cell.angle_alpha   90.00
_cell.angle_beta   90.00
_cell.angle_gamma   90.00
#
_symmetry.space_group_name_H-M   'P 1'
#
loop_
_entity.id
_entity.type
_entity.pdbx_description
1 polymer ?
#
loop_
_entity_poly.entity_id
_entity_poly.type
_entity_poly.pdbx_seq_one_letter_code
_entity_poly.pdbx_strand_id
1 'polypeptide(L)'
;MNLTTERTVTTRGSKTGRKKEYTQVAIAKTHRFNWMGHEGTESETLNLDLLRITNESNLRYNDHARRDSVVAAIRARLGQIKLALGLCTEDDLEEDDDDDDEENMEAQALWKVAVRRVELQQEAEERGDEDSLYYGTPTEEEEAEGYKKFVMGARVLLSHLRQTFVSYLDGREFLAIPDLVEHDKALRVRYEAIAAVVQHPKFELPPAEEFDPTPLQAYIEARDTARMKIDALRCCGGGTYAQRYIREDELDEIGSPRIYVDMEDTEATLDEELQNARQTLTKERWEYNRRAVRVARRLQKFLAKRDIPRIEEL
;
A
#
# COMPACT_ATOMS: atom_id res chain seq x y z
N MET A 1 31.50 28.91 19.28
CA MET A 1 32.94 28.61 19.14
C MET A 1 33.10 27.11 19.24
N ASN A 2 33.52 26.45 18.17
CA ASN A 2 33.74 25.00 18.15
C ASN A 2 35.16 24.73 18.62
N LEU A 3 35.31 24.07 19.77
CA LEU A 3 36.58 23.55 20.24
C LEU A 3 36.71 22.12 19.72
N THR A 4 37.52 21.92 18.69
CA THR A 4 37.87 20.60 18.18
C THR A 4 39.07 20.08 18.96
N THR A 5 38.88 19.02 19.73
CA THR A 5 39.98 18.34 20.44
C THR A 5 40.27 17.04 19.71
N GLU A 6 41.44 16.95 19.08
CA GLU A 6 41.85 15.76 18.33
C GLU A 6 42.50 14.72 19.26
N ARG A 7 41.96 13.51 19.29
CA ARG A 7 42.58 12.36 19.96
C ARG A 7 42.68 11.19 18.99
N THR A 8 43.90 10.70 18.80
CA THR A 8 44.23 9.54 18.00
C THR A 8 44.19 8.28 18.86
N VAL A 9 43.40 7.28 18.44
CA VAL A 9 43.35 5.96 19.07
C VAL A 9 43.76 4.91 18.05
N THR A 10 44.83 4.18 18.35
CA THR A 10 45.40 3.15 17.47
C THR A 10 44.91 1.78 17.91
N THR A 11 44.21 1.04 17.05
CA THR A 11 43.79 -0.34 17.32
C THR A 11 44.51 -1.33 16.41
N ARG A 12 45.03 -2.43 16.98
CA ARG A 12 45.72 -3.51 16.26
C ARG A 12 44.77 -4.67 16.00
N GLY A 13 44.41 -4.88 14.73
CA GLY A 13 43.74 -6.11 14.28
C GLY A 13 44.76 -7.19 13.92
N SER A 14 44.58 -8.39 14.45
CA SER A 14 45.36 -9.59 14.10
C SER A 14 44.43 -10.64 13.48
N LYS A 15 44.65 -11.00 12.22
CA LYS A 15 44.44 -12.36 11.70
C LYS A 15 45.25 -12.57 10.42
N THR A 16 46.25 -13.46 10.54
CA THR A 16 46.81 -14.39 9.55
C THR A 16 46.75 -14.02 8.06
N GLY A 17 47.94 -13.77 7.48
CA GLY A 17 48.19 -13.83 6.04
C GLY A 17 48.40 -12.47 5.37
N ARG A 18 49.67 -12.05 5.24
CA ARG A 18 50.16 -10.77 4.67
C ARG A 18 49.75 -9.51 5.44
N LYS A 19 50.64 -9.07 6.34
CA LYS A 19 50.53 -7.79 7.07
C LYS A 19 50.65 -6.60 6.09
N LYS A 20 49.51 -5.99 5.75
CA LYS A 20 49.49 -4.55 5.46
C LYS A 20 49.06 -3.86 6.76
N GLU A 21 49.97 -3.08 7.33
CA GLU A 21 49.63 -2.22 8.47
C GLU A 21 48.77 -1.08 7.94
N TYR A 22 47.47 -1.14 8.21
CA TYR A 22 46.58 -0.01 7.98
C TYR A 22 46.48 0.78 9.28
N THR A 23 47.10 1.95 9.33
CA THR A 23 46.88 2.91 10.41
C THR A 23 45.53 3.57 10.15
N GLN A 24 44.47 3.04 10.75
CA GLN A 24 43.16 3.70 10.69
C GLN A 24 43.15 4.85 11.69
N VAL A 25 43.22 6.06 11.16
CA VAL A 25 43.06 7.29 11.95
C VAL A 25 41.56 7.56 12.07
N ALA A 26 40.96 7.14 13.17
CA ALA A 26 39.58 7.52 13.49
C ALA A 26 39.60 8.93 14.08
N ILE A 27 39.08 9.91 13.34
CA ILE A 27 38.92 11.29 13.81
C ILE A 27 37.57 11.37 14.52
N ALA A 28 37.59 11.32 15.86
CA ALA A 28 36.41 11.60 16.66
C ALA A 28 36.15 13.12 16.67
N LYS A 29 35.02 13.56 16.11
CA LYS A 29 34.53 14.94 16.29
C LYS A 29 33.45 14.94 17.35
N THR A 30 33.73 15.57 18.48
CA THR A 30 32.74 15.83 19.53
C THR A 30 31.87 17.01 19.10
N HIS A 31 30.57 16.78 18.93
CA HIS A 31 29.60 17.83 18.66
C HIS A 31 28.78 18.12 19.92
N ARG A 32 28.73 19.40 20.32
CA ARG A 32 27.85 19.88 21.40
C ARG A 32 26.55 20.41 20.79
N PHE A 33 25.45 19.67 20.96
CA PHE A 33 24.12 20.14 20.58
C PHE A 33 23.43 20.76 21.80
N ASN A 34 23.47 22.10 21.88
CA ASN A 34 22.70 22.85 22.87
C ASN A 34 21.30 23.10 22.32
N TRP A 35 20.39 22.13 22.48
CA TRP A 35 19.00 22.31 22.06
C TRP A 35 18.09 22.87 23.16
N MET A 36 18.52 22.91 24.43
CA MET A 36 17.65 23.22 25.57
C MET A 36 18.28 24.03 26.71
N GLY A 37 19.36 24.78 26.47
CA GLY A 37 19.83 25.83 27.41
C GLY A 37 20.17 25.41 28.85
N HIS A 38 20.33 24.12 29.14
CA HIS A 38 20.74 23.61 30.45
C HIS A 38 21.82 22.53 30.25
N GLU A 39 22.92 22.66 31.01
CA GLU A 39 24.12 21.80 31.06
C GLU A 39 24.08 20.58 30.13
N GLY A 40 24.54 20.80 28.89
CA GLY A 40 24.37 19.86 27.78
C GLY A 40 24.99 18.49 28.06
N THR A 41 24.20 17.45 27.81
CA THR A 41 24.66 16.06 27.73
C THR A 41 25.60 15.92 26.52
N GLU A 42 26.86 15.59 26.76
CA GLU A 42 27.84 15.39 25.69
C GLU A 42 27.57 14.03 25.02
N SER A 43 27.00 14.04 23.81
CA SER A 43 26.87 12.84 23.00
C SER A 43 28.06 12.71 22.06
N GLU A 44 28.97 11.77 22.33
CA GLU A 44 30.01 11.36 21.38
C GLU A 44 29.37 10.57 20.23
N THR A 45 29.23 11.20 19.07
CA THR A 45 28.85 10.50 17.84
C THR A 45 30.10 10.15 17.06
N LEU A 46 30.42 8.85 17.01
CA LEU A 46 31.50 8.32 16.18
C LEU A 46 31.14 8.55 14.71
N ASN A 47 32.00 9.28 13.98
CA ASN A 47 31.74 9.61 12.59
C ASN A 47 32.02 8.37 11.71
N LEU A 48 30.98 7.56 11.50
CA LEU A 48 31.04 6.30 10.76
C LEU A 48 31.31 6.50 9.25
N ASP A 49 31.29 7.74 8.76
CA ASP A 49 31.60 8.06 7.36
C ASP A 49 33.03 7.67 6.93
N LEU A 50 33.94 7.45 7.87
CA LEU A 50 35.29 6.97 7.59
C LEU A 50 35.44 5.43 7.65
N LEU A 51 34.40 4.69 8.05
CA LEU A 51 34.39 3.22 8.10
C LEU A 51 33.76 2.56 6.84
N ARG A 52 33.55 3.35 5.77
CA ARG A 52 32.83 3.04 4.53
C ARG A 52 33.45 1.97 3.60
N ILE A 53 34.29 1.05 4.07
CA ILE A 53 35.04 0.18 3.14
C ILE A 53 34.51 -1.26 3.02
N THR A 54 33.69 -1.80 3.92
CA THR A 54 33.19 -3.19 3.73
C THR A 54 31.83 -3.46 4.40
N ASN A 55 30.88 -3.98 3.61
CA ASN A 55 29.51 -4.43 3.93
C ASN A 55 28.40 -3.36 3.96
N GLU A 56 27.94 -2.98 2.77
CA GLU A 56 26.91 -1.96 2.54
C GLU A 56 25.47 -2.37 2.87
N SER A 57 25.16 -3.65 3.08
CA SER A 57 23.78 -4.13 3.32
C SER A 57 23.38 -4.15 4.79
N ASN A 58 24.22 -4.67 5.69
CA ASN A 58 23.88 -4.83 7.12
C ASN A 58 23.90 -3.51 7.91
N LEU A 59 24.66 -2.51 7.46
CA LEU A 59 24.69 -1.19 8.11
C LEU A 59 23.45 -0.34 7.79
N ARG A 60 22.85 -0.51 6.61
CA ARG A 60 21.63 0.20 6.22
C ARG A 60 20.42 -0.27 7.01
N TYR A 61 20.31 -1.58 7.23
CA TYR A 61 19.21 -2.16 8.00
C TYR A 61 19.23 -1.72 9.48
N ASN A 62 20.40 -1.75 10.12
CA ASN A 62 20.52 -1.33 11.51
C ASN A 62 20.37 0.19 11.70
N ASP A 63 20.76 1.01 10.72
CA ASP A 63 20.54 2.46 10.76
C ASP A 63 19.05 2.81 10.56
N HIS A 64 18.36 2.12 9.65
CA HIS A 64 16.91 2.24 9.46
C HIS A 64 16.15 1.85 10.73
N ALA A 65 16.37 0.64 11.26
CA ALA A 65 15.72 0.16 12.47
C ALA A 65 15.98 1.05 13.69
N ARG A 66 17.18 1.65 13.79
CA ARG A 66 17.49 2.61 14.85
C ARG A 66 16.76 3.93 14.67
N ARG A 67 16.60 4.41 13.43
CA ARG A 67 15.81 5.63 13.15
C ARG A 67 14.34 5.41 13.47
N ASP A 68 13.78 4.27 13.10
CA ASP A 68 12.38 3.94 13.37
C ASP A 68 12.12 3.86 14.87
N SER A 69 13.02 3.20 15.61
CA SER A 69 12.95 3.14 17.08
C SER A 69 12.99 4.54 17.74
N VAL A 70 13.79 5.46 17.21
CA VAL A 70 13.85 6.85 17.69
C VAL A 70 12.58 7.61 17.32
N VAL A 71 12.04 7.44 16.12
CA VAL A 71 10.80 8.07 15.67
C VAL A 71 9.61 7.59 16.51
N ALA A 72 9.49 6.28 16.75
CA ALA A 72 8.47 5.70 17.61
C ALA A 72 8.54 6.26 19.04
N ALA A 73 9.75 6.35 19.62
CA ALA A 73 9.95 6.94 20.95
C ALA A 73 9.55 8.42 21.01
N ILE A 74 9.79 9.19 19.93
CA ILE A 74 9.37 10.59 19.83
C ILE A 74 7.83 10.69 19.71
N ARG A 75 7.19 9.85 18.90
CA ARG A 75 5.72 9.79 18.74
C ARG A 75 5.04 9.47 20.07
N ALA A 76 5.48 8.42 20.77
CA ALA A 76 4.94 8.04 22.06
C ALA A 76 5.05 9.18 23.10
N ARG A 77 6.21 9.86 23.13
CA ARG A 77 6.42 10.97 24.05
C ARG A 77 5.58 12.21 23.70
N LEU A 78 5.36 12.47 22.41
CA LEU A 78 4.44 13.52 21.96
C LEU A 78 2.98 13.19 22.32
N GLY A 79 2.57 11.92 22.23
CA GLY A 79 1.24 11.47 22.67
C GLY A 79 1.01 11.74 24.16
N GLN A 80 1.97 11.40 25.01
CA GLN A 80 1.92 11.70 26.45
C GLN A 80 1.83 13.20 26.74
N ILE A 81 2.55 14.03 25.98
CA ILE A 81 2.49 15.50 26.14
C ILE A 81 1.13 16.04 25.70
N LYS A 82 0.56 15.55 24.59
CA LYS A 82 -0.76 15.96 24.10
C LYS A 82 -1.87 15.60 25.10
N LEU A 83 -1.82 14.41 25.70
CA LEU A 83 -2.72 13.99 26.78
C LEU A 83 -2.61 14.90 28.00
N ALA A 84 -1.37 15.18 28.45
CA ALA A 84 -1.13 16.05 29.61
C ALA A 84 -1.62 17.49 29.39
N LEU A 85 -1.66 17.95 28.14
CA LEU A 85 -2.19 19.26 27.75
C LEU A 85 -3.70 19.26 27.47
N GLY A 86 -4.37 18.10 27.54
CA GLY A 86 -5.80 17.96 27.22
C GLY A 86 -6.12 18.22 25.75
N LEU A 87 -5.14 18.08 24.85
CA LEU A 87 -5.29 18.32 23.41
C LEU A 87 -5.83 17.08 22.67
N CYS A 88 -5.79 15.91 23.30
CA CYS A 88 -6.33 14.65 22.80
C CYS A 88 -6.86 13.83 23.97
N THR A 89 -7.78 12.92 23.70
CA THR A 89 -8.26 11.90 24.64
C THR A 89 -7.43 10.62 24.50
N GLU A 90 -7.52 9.69 25.48
CA GLU A 90 -6.83 8.39 25.39
C GLU A 90 -7.30 7.59 24.16
N ASP A 91 -8.59 7.72 23.79
CA ASP A 91 -9.17 7.10 22.60
C ASP A 91 -8.57 7.63 21.27
N ASP A 92 -8.04 8.86 21.24
CA ASP A 92 -7.43 9.46 20.04
C ASP A 92 -5.98 9.00 19.81
N LEU A 93 -5.36 8.30 20.77
CA LEU A 93 -3.99 7.77 20.65
C LEU A 93 -3.95 6.30 20.21
N GLU A 94 -5.05 5.56 20.35
CA GLU A 94 -5.13 4.15 19.92
C GLU A 94 -5.35 4.00 18.40
N GLU A 95 -5.70 5.06 17.66
CA GLU A 95 -5.96 4.99 16.20
C GLU A 95 -4.70 5.03 15.31
N ASP A 96 -3.51 5.33 15.85
CA ASP A 96 -2.26 5.54 15.07
C ASP A 96 -1.27 4.34 15.11
N ASP A 97 -1.55 3.28 15.88
CA ASP A 97 -0.62 2.14 16.09
C ASP A 97 -0.92 0.91 15.19
N ASP A 98 -2.00 0.91 14.40
CA ASP A 98 -2.41 -0.25 13.58
C ASP A 98 -1.62 -0.37 12.24
N ASP A 99 -0.91 0.67 11.81
CA ASP A 99 -0.22 0.68 10.50
C ASP A 99 1.21 0.05 10.54
N ASP A 100 1.86 -0.03 11.72
CA ASP A 100 3.24 -0.52 11.85
C ASP A 100 3.34 -2.08 11.87
N ASP A 101 2.26 -2.78 12.20
CA ASP A 101 2.20 -4.25 12.16
C ASP A 101 2.06 -4.81 10.73
N GLU A 102 1.50 -4.03 9.80
CA GLU A 102 1.36 -4.41 8.38
C GLU A 102 2.71 -4.40 7.64
N GLU A 103 3.54 -3.36 7.82
CA GLU A 103 4.88 -3.29 7.19
C GLU A 103 5.79 -4.45 7.66
N ASN A 104 5.68 -4.84 8.93
CA ASN A 104 6.45 -5.94 9.50
C ASN A 104 5.98 -7.31 8.97
N MET A 105 4.67 -7.49 8.73
CA MET A 105 4.13 -8.68 8.07
C MET A 105 4.56 -8.79 6.61
N GLU A 106 4.58 -7.68 5.87
CA GLU A 106 5.03 -7.64 4.48
C GLU A 106 6.52 -7.97 4.35
N ALA A 107 7.36 -7.37 5.22
CA ALA A 107 8.78 -7.67 5.27
C ALA A 107 9.04 -9.16 5.58
N GLN A 108 8.23 -9.75 6.46
CA GLN A 108 8.33 -11.17 6.79
C GLN A 108 7.85 -12.09 5.65
N ALA A 109 6.82 -11.68 4.90
CA ALA A 109 6.34 -12.40 3.72
C ALA A 109 7.38 -12.38 2.59
N LEU A 110 7.98 -11.21 2.31
CA LEU A 110 9.04 -11.06 1.31
C LEU A 110 10.30 -11.85 1.68
N TRP A 111 10.67 -11.89 2.97
CA TRP A 111 11.78 -12.70 3.44
C TRP A 111 11.53 -14.20 3.23
N LYS A 112 10.32 -14.70 3.53
CA LYS A 112 9.96 -16.12 3.28
C LYS A 112 10.04 -16.47 1.79
N VAL A 113 9.58 -15.59 0.91
CA VAL A 113 9.68 -15.78 -0.55
C VAL A 113 11.14 -15.78 -1.02
N ALA A 114 11.96 -14.87 -0.49
CA ALA A 114 13.39 -14.81 -0.81
C ALA A 114 14.14 -16.07 -0.33
N VAL A 115 13.87 -16.53 0.90
CA VAL A 115 14.43 -17.78 1.43
C VAL A 115 14.00 -18.97 0.57
N ARG A 116 12.71 -19.06 0.22
CA ARG A 116 12.21 -20.15 -0.64
C ARG A 116 12.87 -20.14 -2.02
N ARG A 117 13.15 -18.96 -2.59
CA ARG A 117 13.85 -18.82 -3.86
C ARG A 117 15.29 -19.32 -3.77
N VAL A 118 15.99 -19.03 -2.67
CA VAL A 118 17.35 -19.52 -2.43
C VAL A 118 17.34 -21.03 -2.21
N GLU A 119 16.40 -21.56 -1.43
CA GLU A 119 16.23 -23.02 -1.24
C GLU A 119 15.99 -23.73 -2.56
N LEU A 120 15.06 -23.23 -3.38
CA LEU A 120 14.75 -23.83 -4.69
C LEU A 120 15.92 -23.75 -5.66
N GLN A 121 16.70 -22.67 -5.60
CA GLN A 121 17.91 -22.53 -6.40
C GLN A 121 19.00 -23.50 -5.93
N GLN A 122 19.15 -23.69 -4.62
CA GLN A 122 20.11 -24.61 -4.03
C GLN A 122 19.72 -26.08 -4.28
N GLU A 123 18.44 -26.42 -4.21
CA GLU A 123 17.90 -27.74 -4.60
C GLU A 123 18.12 -28.03 -6.09
N ALA A 124 18.02 -27.02 -6.96
CA ALA A 124 18.30 -27.15 -8.39
C ALA A 124 19.80 -27.34 -8.68
N GLU A 125 20.66 -26.60 -7.97
CA GLU A 125 22.13 -26.73 -8.05
C GLU A 125 22.61 -28.10 -7.52
N GLU A 126 22.01 -28.62 -6.44
CA GLU A 126 22.33 -29.95 -5.89
C GLU A 126 21.89 -31.09 -6.82
N ARG A 127 20.85 -30.88 -7.64
CA ARG A 127 20.36 -31.86 -8.62
C ARG A 127 21.22 -31.91 -9.89
N GLY A 128 22.12 -30.94 -10.09
CA GLY A 128 23.00 -30.88 -11.26
C GLY A 128 22.29 -30.44 -12.55
N ASP A 129 21.12 -29.80 -12.44
CA ASP A 129 20.35 -29.28 -13.57
C ASP A 129 20.94 -27.92 -14.00
N GLU A 130 22.07 -27.95 -14.71
CA GLU A 130 22.71 -26.74 -15.27
C GLU A 130 21.92 -26.12 -16.44
N ASP A 131 20.94 -26.84 -17.00
CA ASP A 131 20.15 -26.39 -18.14
C ASP A 131 18.66 -26.28 -17.78
N SER A 132 18.20 -25.03 -17.68
CA SER A 132 16.80 -24.59 -17.67
C SER A 132 15.89 -25.30 -16.68
N LEU A 133 15.44 -24.57 -15.65
CA LEU A 133 14.22 -24.88 -14.89
C LEU A 133 13.02 -25.01 -15.86
N TYR A 134 12.88 -26.18 -16.49
CA TYR A 134 11.69 -26.60 -17.21
C TYR A 134 10.71 -27.04 -16.14
N TYR A 135 10.05 -26.06 -15.53
CA TYR A 135 8.77 -26.31 -14.89
C TYR A 135 7.90 -26.92 -15.99
N GLY A 136 7.54 -28.19 -15.87
CA GLY A 136 6.63 -28.82 -16.83
C GLY A 136 5.38 -27.97 -17.07
N THR A 137 4.61 -28.26 -18.12
CA THR A 137 3.30 -27.61 -18.28
C THR A 137 2.50 -27.81 -17.00
N PRO A 138 2.07 -26.72 -16.31
CA PRO A 138 1.27 -26.81 -15.11
C PRO A 138 0.06 -27.71 -15.32
N THR A 139 -0.29 -28.50 -14.33
CA THR A 139 -1.55 -29.25 -14.38
C THR A 139 -2.74 -28.29 -14.25
N GLU A 140 -3.91 -28.66 -14.80
CA GLU A 140 -5.12 -27.82 -14.69
C GLU A 140 -5.47 -27.48 -13.23
N GLU A 141 -5.18 -28.40 -12.29
CA GLU A 141 -5.36 -28.19 -10.85
C GLU A 141 -4.41 -27.13 -10.29
N GLU A 142 -3.14 -27.18 -10.67
CA GLU A 142 -2.13 -26.18 -10.28
C GLU A 142 -2.41 -24.80 -10.89
N GLU A 143 -2.90 -24.75 -12.14
CA GLU A 143 -3.35 -23.51 -12.77
C GLU A 143 -4.56 -22.92 -12.04
N ALA A 144 -5.55 -23.75 -11.71
CA ALA A 144 -6.74 -23.31 -10.98
C ALA A 144 -6.39 -22.80 -9.57
N GLU A 145 -5.50 -23.51 -8.85
CA GLU A 145 -5.04 -23.08 -7.53
C GLU A 145 -4.19 -21.81 -7.62
N GLY A 146 -3.29 -21.73 -8.60
CA GLY A 146 -2.46 -20.56 -8.89
C GLY A 146 -3.32 -19.34 -9.21
N TYR A 147 -4.32 -19.49 -10.06
CA TYR A 147 -5.29 -18.46 -10.40
C TYR A 147 -6.06 -17.98 -9.16
N LYS A 148 -6.55 -18.90 -8.33
CA LYS A 148 -7.25 -18.55 -7.08
C LYS A 148 -6.36 -17.73 -6.14
N LYS A 149 -5.12 -18.17 -5.91
CA LYS A 149 -4.15 -17.45 -5.06
C LYS A 149 -3.80 -16.08 -5.64
N PHE A 150 -3.60 -16.00 -6.96
CA PHE A 150 -3.35 -14.75 -7.66
C PHE A 150 -4.51 -13.77 -7.50
N VAL A 151 -5.75 -14.22 -7.73
CA VAL A 151 -6.95 -13.39 -7.56
C VAL A 151 -7.08 -12.89 -6.12
N MET A 152 -6.79 -13.73 -5.13
CA MET A 152 -6.75 -13.32 -3.73
C MET A 152 -5.68 -12.26 -3.48
N GLY A 153 -4.45 -12.47 -3.93
CA GLY A 153 -3.35 -11.51 -3.80
C GLY A 153 -3.64 -10.18 -4.49
N ALA A 154 -4.22 -10.22 -5.70
CA ALA A 154 -4.62 -9.03 -6.44
C ALA A 154 -5.72 -8.25 -5.70
N ARG A 155 -6.68 -8.93 -5.09
CA ARG A 155 -7.71 -8.26 -4.26
C ARG A 155 -7.11 -7.57 -3.04
N VAL A 156 -6.18 -8.22 -2.34
CA VAL A 156 -5.48 -7.62 -1.20
C VAL A 156 -4.69 -6.38 -1.63
N LEU A 157 -3.94 -6.49 -2.73
CA LEU A 157 -3.20 -5.37 -3.29
C LEU A 157 -4.13 -4.19 -3.65
N LEU A 158 -5.26 -4.47 -4.31
CA LEU A 158 -6.21 -3.43 -4.72
C LEU A 158 -6.91 -2.79 -3.53
N SER A 159 -7.19 -3.56 -2.48
CA SER A 159 -7.69 -3.04 -1.20
C SER A 159 -6.68 -2.09 -0.55
N HIS A 160 -5.41 -2.51 -0.45
CA HIS A 160 -4.34 -1.70 0.12
C HIS A 160 -4.08 -0.41 -0.69
N LEU A 161 -4.12 -0.51 -2.03
CA LEU A 161 -4.05 0.65 -2.92
C LEU A 161 -5.34 1.50 -2.95
N ARG A 162 -6.34 1.15 -2.14
CA ARG A 162 -7.65 1.81 -2.06
C ARG A 162 -8.32 1.96 -3.43
N GLN A 163 -8.18 0.95 -4.26
CA GLN A 163 -8.78 0.85 -5.59
C GLN A 163 -10.12 0.11 -5.62
N THR A 164 -10.63 -0.29 -4.45
CA THR A 164 -11.93 -0.92 -4.26
C THR A 164 -13.02 0.10 -3.91
N PHE A 165 -14.27 -0.34 -3.99
CA PHE A 165 -15.45 0.40 -3.55
C PHE A 165 -16.08 -0.32 -2.35
N VAL A 166 -16.45 0.42 -1.32
CA VAL A 166 -16.93 -0.16 -0.07
C VAL A 166 -18.45 -0.08 0.03
N SER A 167 -19.10 -1.19 0.38
CA SER A 167 -20.51 -1.25 0.75
C SER A 167 -20.76 -0.47 2.04
N TYR A 168 -21.74 0.43 2.02
CA TYR A 168 -22.11 1.22 3.21
C TYR A 168 -22.93 0.43 4.23
N LEU A 169 -23.40 -0.78 3.87
CA LEU A 169 -24.22 -1.62 4.72
C LEU A 169 -23.37 -2.53 5.61
N ASP A 170 -22.42 -3.24 4.99
CA ASP A 170 -21.62 -4.29 5.62
C ASP A 170 -20.11 -4.10 5.45
N GLY A 171 -19.67 -3.04 4.77
CA GLY A 171 -18.25 -2.69 4.68
C GLY A 171 -17.44 -3.59 3.76
N ARG A 172 -18.07 -4.48 3.00
CA ARG A 172 -17.37 -5.32 2.02
C ARG A 172 -16.84 -4.49 0.85
N GLU A 173 -15.75 -4.97 0.27
CA GLU A 173 -15.04 -4.30 -0.81
C GLU A 173 -15.33 -4.96 -2.17
N PHE A 174 -15.57 -4.11 -3.17
CA PHE A 174 -15.90 -4.49 -4.54
C PHE A 174 -14.94 -3.86 -5.54
N LEU A 175 -14.64 -4.56 -6.63
CA LEU A 175 -13.78 -4.04 -7.68
C LEU A 175 -14.54 -3.18 -8.70
N ALA A 176 -15.81 -3.52 -8.94
CA ALA A 176 -16.66 -2.84 -9.90
C ALA A 176 -17.89 -2.23 -9.21
N ILE A 177 -18.30 -1.05 -9.68
CA ILE A 177 -19.50 -0.36 -9.20
C ILE A 177 -20.78 -1.17 -9.43
N PRO A 178 -20.99 -1.85 -10.57
CA PRO A 178 -22.17 -2.69 -10.76
C PRO A 178 -22.34 -3.75 -9.67
N ASP A 179 -21.25 -4.43 -9.31
CA ASP A 179 -21.24 -5.47 -8.26
C ASP A 179 -21.61 -4.88 -6.89
N LEU A 180 -21.05 -3.70 -6.57
CA LEU A 180 -21.39 -2.96 -5.35
C LEU A 180 -22.89 -2.61 -5.32
N VAL A 181 -23.43 -2.08 -6.41
CA VAL A 181 -24.84 -1.66 -6.51
C VAL A 181 -25.77 -2.86 -6.36
N GLU A 182 -25.46 -3.98 -7.01
CA GLU A 182 -26.24 -5.20 -6.90
C GLU A 182 -26.21 -5.75 -5.47
N HIS A 183 -25.03 -5.78 -4.86
CA HIS A 183 -24.85 -6.22 -3.49
C HIS A 183 -25.61 -5.36 -2.48
N ASP A 184 -25.50 -4.03 -2.58
CA ASP A 184 -26.18 -3.11 -1.68
C ASP A 184 -27.71 -3.19 -1.84
N LYS A 185 -28.21 -3.32 -3.07
CA LYS A 185 -29.65 -3.54 -3.31
C LYS A 185 -30.14 -4.85 -2.69
N ALA A 186 -29.38 -5.93 -2.83
CA ALA A 186 -29.75 -7.24 -2.29
C ALA A 186 -29.75 -7.25 -0.75
N LEU A 187 -28.74 -6.63 -0.12
CA LEU A 187 -28.63 -6.58 1.33
C LEU A 187 -29.58 -5.57 1.98
N ARG A 188 -29.90 -4.47 1.30
CA ARG A 188 -30.73 -3.41 1.87
C ARG A 188 -32.08 -3.91 2.39
N VAL A 189 -32.73 -4.81 1.65
CA VAL A 189 -34.00 -5.44 2.06
C VAL A 189 -33.88 -6.12 3.42
N ARG A 190 -32.77 -6.81 3.66
CA ARG A 190 -32.50 -7.49 4.94
C ARG A 190 -32.27 -6.50 6.06
N TYR A 191 -31.44 -5.49 5.81
CA TYR A 191 -31.15 -4.45 6.81
C TYR A 191 -32.39 -3.65 7.19
N GLU A 192 -33.28 -3.33 6.23
CA GLU A 192 -34.54 -2.65 6.49
C GLU A 192 -35.48 -3.50 7.37
N ALA A 193 -35.54 -4.81 7.14
CA ALA A 193 -36.29 -5.73 8.00
C ALA A 193 -35.72 -5.76 9.43
N ILE A 194 -34.39 -5.78 9.58
CA ILE A 194 -33.73 -5.72 10.90
C ILE A 194 -34.03 -4.38 11.59
N ALA A 195 -33.97 -3.27 10.86
CA ALA A 195 -34.27 -1.95 11.42
C ALA A 195 -35.72 -1.83 11.92
N ALA A 196 -36.67 -2.44 11.20
CA ALA A 196 -38.08 -2.48 11.60
C ALA A 196 -38.31 -3.28 12.91
N VAL A 197 -37.50 -4.31 13.17
CA VAL A 197 -37.55 -5.11 14.41
C VAL A 197 -36.84 -4.40 15.56
N VAL A 198 -35.68 -3.82 15.28
CA VAL A 198 -34.80 -3.20 16.28
C VAL A 198 -35.37 -1.90 16.85
N GLN A 199 -36.08 -1.12 16.02
CA GLN A 199 -36.72 0.18 16.35
C GLN A 199 -35.87 1.06 17.28
N HIS A 200 -34.58 1.18 16.97
CA HIS A 200 -33.62 1.89 17.81
C HIS A 200 -33.01 3.07 17.03
N PRO A 201 -32.97 4.29 17.60
CA PRO A 201 -32.50 5.48 16.88
C PRO A 201 -31.01 5.42 16.49
N LYS A 202 -30.21 4.60 17.17
CA LYS A 202 -28.80 4.36 16.78
C LYS A 202 -28.62 3.37 15.62
N PHE A 203 -29.70 2.70 15.18
CA PHE A 203 -29.72 1.76 14.05
C PHE A 203 -30.65 2.28 12.96
N GLU A 204 -30.37 3.49 12.49
CA GLU A 204 -31.04 4.09 11.34
C GLU A 204 -30.20 3.83 10.09
N LEU A 205 -30.83 3.25 9.07
CA LEU A 205 -30.25 3.08 7.75
C LEU A 205 -30.20 4.41 7.02
N PRO A 206 -29.06 4.77 6.41
CA PRO A 206 -29.02 5.96 5.59
C PRO A 206 -29.90 5.80 4.33
N PRO A 207 -30.39 6.92 3.78
CA PRO A 207 -31.08 6.91 2.50
C PRO A 207 -30.13 6.39 1.40
N ALA A 208 -30.67 5.62 0.45
CA ALA A 208 -29.86 5.08 -0.67
C ALA A 208 -29.20 6.20 -1.49
N GLU A 209 -29.89 7.33 -1.59
CA GLU A 209 -29.46 8.51 -2.34
C GLU A 209 -28.17 9.13 -1.80
N GLU A 210 -27.87 8.99 -0.50
CA GLU A 210 -26.62 9.49 0.08
C GLU A 210 -25.39 8.73 -0.45
N PHE A 211 -25.59 7.48 -0.87
CA PHE A 211 -24.58 6.57 -1.38
C PHE A 211 -24.79 6.26 -2.87
N ASP A 212 -25.27 7.24 -3.64
CA ASP A 212 -25.39 7.10 -5.09
C ASP A 212 -24.00 6.93 -5.75
N PRO A 213 -23.74 5.80 -6.43
CA PRO A 213 -22.46 5.57 -7.10
C PRO A 213 -22.46 6.09 -8.55
N THR A 214 -23.55 6.67 -9.05
CA THR A 214 -23.64 7.23 -10.41
C THR A 214 -22.51 8.22 -10.74
N PRO A 215 -22.12 9.15 -9.86
CA PRO A 215 -20.99 10.04 -10.14
C PRO A 215 -19.67 9.30 -10.30
N LEU A 216 -19.42 8.27 -9.48
CA LEU A 216 -18.21 7.45 -9.57
C LEU A 216 -18.14 6.70 -10.90
N GLN A 217 -19.28 6.17 -11.35
CA GLN A 217 -19.40 5.49 -12.64
C GLN A 217 -19.06 6.45 -13.80
N ALA A 218 -19.56 7.68 -13.77
CA ALA A 218 -19.24 8.70 -14.76
C ALA A 218 -17.73 9.04 -14.81
N TYR A 219 -17.05 9.07 -13.66
CA TYR A 219 -15.59 9.29 -13.63
C TYR A 219 -14.78 8.11 -14.17
N ILE A 220 -15.24 6.87 -13.93
CA ILE A 220 -14.64 5.67 -14.54
C ILE A 220 -14.79 5.75 -16.06
N GLU A 221 -15.99 6.06 -16.53
CA GLU A 221 -16.28 6.19 -17.96
C GLU A 221 -15.44 7.29 -18.59
N ALA A 222 -15.34 8.47 -17.98
CA ALA A 222 -14.49 9.56 -18.47
C ALA A 222 -13.01 9.14 -18.58
N ARG A 223 -12.48 8.47 -17.56
CA ARG A 223 -11.11 7.91 -17.57
C ARG A 223 -10.93 6.91 -18.71
N ASP A 224 -11.88 6.00 -18.87
CA ASP A 224 -11.80 4.94 -19.87
C ASP A 224 -11.95 5.50 -21.29
N THR A 225 -12.80 6.50 -21.50
CA THR A 225 -12.90 7.23 -22.77
C THR A 225 -11.61 7.96 -23.13
N ALA A 226 -10.98 8.66 -22.18
CA ALA A 226 -9.72 9.36 -22.43
C ALA A 226 -8.60 8.37 -22.80
N ARG A 227 -8.50 7.25 -22.07
CA ARG A 227 -7.57 6.17 -22.40
C ARG A 227 -7.84 5.61 -23.81
N MET A 228 -9.07 5.25 -24.11
CA MET A 228 -9.43 4.70 -25.42
C MET A 228 -9.09 5.67 -26.56
N LYS A 229 -9.31 6.98 -26.37
CA LYS A 229 -8.93 8.01 -27.35
C LYS A 229 -7.41 8.07 -27.56
N ILE A 230 -6.61 7.96 -26.50
CA ILE A 230 -5.14 7.87 -26.60
C ILE A 230 -4.73 6.63 -27.38
N ASP A 231 -5.30 5.48 -27.04
CA ASP A 231 -5.01 4.21 -27.73
C ASP A 231 -5.37 4.31 -29.22
N ALA A 232 -6.46 5.00 -29.55
CA ALA A 232 -6.87 5.25 -30.93
C ALA A 232 -5.91 6.19 -31.69
N LEU A 233 -5.42 7.28 -31.07
CA LEU A 233 -4.38 8.12 -31.66
C LEU A 233 -3.10 7.33 -31.96
N ARG A 234 -2.68 6.46 -31.03
CA ARG A 234 -1.48 5.64 -31.21
C ARG A 234 -1.62 4.62 -32.33
N CYS A 235 -2.84 4.11 -32.58
CA CYS A 235 -3.12 3.25 -33.73
C CYS A 235 -2.96 3.97 -35.07
N CYS A 236 -3.33 5.25 -35.15
CA CYS A 236 -3.12 6.06 -36.36
C CYS A 236 -1.62 6.19 -36.71
N GLY A 237 -0.74 6.10 -35.72
CA GLY A 237 0.72 6.11 -35.88
C GLY A 237 1.34 4.78 -36.36
N GLY A 238 0.59 3.68 -36.37
CA GLY A 238 1.07 2.37 -36.83
C GLY A 238 0.11 1.20 -36.60
N GLY A 239 -0.14 0.40 -37.65
CA GLY A 239 -1.16 -0.66 -37.66
C GLY A 239 -0.92 -1.89 -36.76
N THR A 240 0.24 -1.98 -36.10
CA THR A 240 0.54 -3.10 -35.17
C THR A 240 0.21 -2.79 -33.72
N TYR A 241 -0.11 -1.54 -33.38
CA TYR A 241 -0.41 -1.14 -32.00
C TYR A 241 -1.74 -1.75 -31.51
N ALA A 242 -2.79 -1.62 -32.31
CA ALA A 242 -4.13 -2.12 -31.99
C ALA A 242 -4.12 -3.60 -31.58
N GLN A 243 -3.48 -4.44 -32.40
CA GLN A 243 -3.39 -5.88 -32.19
C GLN A 243 -2.61 -6.29 -30.93
N ARG A 244 -1.73 -5.42 -30.42
CA ARG A 244 -0.86 -5.74 -29.28
C ARG A 244 -1.37 -5.23 -27.95
N TYR A 245 -2.05 -4.08 -27.95
CA TYR A 245 -2.29 -3.32 -26.73
C TYR A 245 -3.77 -2.97 -26.48
N ILE A 246 -4.65 -3.11 -27.48
CA ILE A 246 -6.08 -2.83 -27.33
C ILE A 246 -6.83 -4.13 -27.08
N ARG A 247 -7.83 -4.10 -26.19
CA ARG A 247 -8.66 -5.26 -25.89
C ARG A 247 -9.61 -5.56 -27.05
N GLU A 248 -9.92 -6.83 -27.26
CA GLU A 248 -10.78 -7.27 -28.38
C GLU A 248 -12.18 -6.66 -28.33
N ASP A 249 -12.74 -6.42 -27.15
CA ASP A 249 -14.06 -5.78 -26.95
C ASP A 249 -14.08 -4.29 -27.33
N GLU A 250 -12.92 -3.66 -27.38
CA GLU A 250 -12.73 -2.24 -27.73
C GLU A 250 -12.45 -2.04 -29.23
N LEU A 251 -12.30 -3.15 -29.98
CA LEU A 251 -12.05 -3.15 -31.41
C LEU A 251 -13.33 -3.42 -32.22
N ASP A 252 -13.41 -2.82 -33.40
CA ASP A 252 -14.43 -3.12 -34.40
C ASP A 252 -14.13 -4.42 -35.17
N GLU A 253 -15.01 -4.81 -36.09
CA GLU A 253 -14.85 -6.03 -36.92
C GLU A 253 -13.61 -6.01 -37.82
N ILE A 254 -13.00 -4.83 -38.02
CA ILE A 254 -11.83 -4.61 -38.89
C ILE A 254 -10.54 -4.57 -38.04
N GLY A 255 -10.65 -4.59 -36.71
CA GLY A 255 -9.52 -4.48 -35.78
C GLY A 255 -9.08 -3.05 -35.50
N SER A 256 -9.94 -2.07 -35.78
CA SER A 256 -9.72 -0.65 -35.45
C SER A 256 -10.41 -0.29 -34.13
N PRO A 257 -9.87 0.69 -33.38
CA PRO A 257 -10.52 1.20 -32.16
C PRO A 257 -11.94 1.69 -32.44
N ARG A 258 -12.92 1.31 -31.60
CA ARG A 258 -14.32 1.75 -31.75
C ARG A 258 -14.56 3.23 -31.46
N ILE A 259 -13.69 3.84 -30.67
CA ILE A 259 -13.87 5.22 -30.23
C ILE A 259 -13.44 6.20 -31.31
N TYR A 260 -14.23 7.27 -31.48
CA TYR A 260 -13.88 8.36 -32.37
C TYR A 260 -12.93 9.33 -31.66
N VAL A 261 -11.90 9.79 -32.39
CA VAL A 261 -10.96 10.81 -31.94
C VAL A 261 -11.19 12.08 -32.73
N ASP A 262 -11.36 13.19 -32.01
CA ASP A 262 -11.59 14.49 -32.64
C ASP A 262 -10.28 15.04 -33.21
N MET A 263 -10.35 15.87 -34.27
CA MET A 263 -9.12 16.44 -34.87
C MET A 263 -8.36 17.39 -33.94
N GLU A 264 -9.03 17.91 -32.91
CA GLU A 264 -8.45 18.79 -31.89
C GLU A 264 -7.78 17.99 -30.75
N ASP A 265 -8.07 16.69 -30.64
CA ASP A 265 -7.49 15.83 -29.62
C ASP A 265 -6.01 15.57 -29.95
N THR A 266 -5.13 16.04 -29.06
CA THR A 266 -3.71 15.69 -29.08
C THR A 266 -3.41 14.69 -27.97
N GLU A 267 -2.33 13.91 -28.12
CA GLU A 267 -1.91 12.97 -27.07
C GLU A 267 -1.67 13.70 -25.74
N ALA A 268 -1.09 14.91 -25.77
CA ALA A 268 -0.83 15.70 -24.59
C ALA A 268 -2.12 16.17 -23.88
N THR A 269 -3.14 16.61 -24.62
CA THR A 269 -4.42 17.05 -24.03
C THR A 269 -5.18 15.87 -23.43
N LEU A 270 -5.21 14.74 -24.13
CA LEU A 270 -5.87 13.53 -23.62
C LEU A 270 -5.13 12.92 -22.42
N ASP A 271 -3.80 12.99 -22.39
CA ASP A 271 -3.02 12.56 -21.22
C ASP A 271 -3.34 13.43 -20.00
N GLU A 272 -3.47 14.75 -20.18
CA GLU A 272 -3.90 15.66 -19.11
C GLU A 272 -5.33 15.33 -18.63
N GLU A 273 -6.27 15.12 -19.55
CA GLU A 273 -7.64 14.68 -19.23
C GLU A 273 -7.65 13.34 -18.48
N LEU A 274 -6.84 12.37 -18.90
CA LEU A 274 -6.72 11.07 -18.25
C LEU A 274 -6.18 11.21 -16.83
N GLN A 275 -5.16 12.05 -16.61
CA GLN A 275 -4.63 12.31 -15.27
C GLN A 275 -5.65 13.02 -14.38
N ASN A 276 -6.35 14.03 -14.91
CA ASN A 276 -7.41 14.73 -14.21
C ASN A 276 -8.54 13.78 -13.81
N ALA A 277 -9.00 12.92 -14.73
CA ALA A 277 -10.01 11.90 -14.47
C ALA A 277 -9.56 10.92 -13.38
N ARG A 278 -8.29 10.48 -13.40
CA ARG A 278 -7.71 9.61 -12.36
C ARG A 278 -7.68 10.28 -10.98
N GLN A 279 -7.26 11.54 -10.91
CA GLN A 279 -7.19 12.29 -9.66
C GLN A 279 -8.59 12.51 -9.08
N THR A 280 -9.55 12.96 -9.90
CA THR A 280 -10.94 13.13 -9.49
C THR A 280 -11.54 11.80 -9.02
N LEU A 281 -11.40 10.74 -9.80
CA LEU A 281 -11.89 9.41 -9.42
C LEU A 281 -11.29 8.95 -8.08
N THR A 282 -9.99 9.14 -7.88
CA THR A 282 -9.32 8.74 -6.63
C THR A 282 -9.85 9.51 -5.44
N LYS A 283 -10.03 10.82 -5.58
CA LYS A 283 -10.57 11.69 -4.53
C LYS A 283 -12.01 11.32 -4.17
N GLU A 284 -12.88 11.25 -5.17
CA GLU A 284 -14.30 10.96 -4.98
C GLU A 284 -14.53 9.55 -4.45
N ARG A 285 -13.76 8.56 -4.93
CA ARG A 285 -13.78 7.20 -4.39
C ARG A 285 -13.36 7.17 -2.92
N TRP A 286 -12.32 7.92 -2.55
CA TRP A 286 -11.89 8.00 -1.15
C TRP A 286 -12.97 8.61 -0.26
N GLU A 287 -13.61 9.71 -0.70
CA GLU A 287 -14.68 10.36 0.04
C GLU A 287 -15.92 9.46 0.19
N TYR A 288 -16.29 8.73 -0.87
CA TYR A 288 -17.34 7.72 -0.84
C TYR A 288 -17.00 6.59 0.15
N ASN A 289 -15.84 5.94 -0.01
CA ASN A 289 -15.41 4.81 0.83
C ASN A 289 -15.32 5.21 2.31
N ARG A 290 -14.79 6.41 2.61
CA ARG A 290 -14.71 6.91 3.98
C ARG A 290 -16.09 7.05 4.63
N ARG A 291 -17.08 7.54 3.88
CA ARG A 291 -18.47 7.62 4.37
C ARG A 291 -19.07 6.23 4.54
N ALA A 292 -18.89 5.35 3.55
CA ALA A 292 -19.44 4.00 3.55
C ALA A 292 -18.90 3.17 4.73
N VAL A 293 -17.58 3.15 4.93
CA VAL A 293 -16.91 2.46 6.05
C VAL A 293 -17.44 2.94 7.40
N ARG A 294 -17.63 4.25 7.57
CA ARG A 294 -18.15 4.81 8.84
C ARG A 294 -19.54 4.27 9.15
N VAL A 295 -20.44 4.25 8.16
CA VAL A 295 -21.79 3.73 8.32
C VAL A 295 -21.76 2.23 8.57
N ALA A 296 -21.04 1.47 7.75
CA ALA A 296 -20.94 0.03 7.87
C ALA A 296 -20.43 -0.38 9.26
N ARG A 297 -19.33 0.23 9.73
CA ARG A 297 -18.79 0.00 11.08
C ARG A 297 -19.81 0.32 12.17
N ARG A 298 -20.58 1.41 12.02
CA ARG A 298 -21.64 1.77 12.97
C ARG A 298 -22.73 0.68 13.02
N LEU A 299 -23.19 0.20 11.85
CA LEU A 299 -24.20 -0.84 11.76
C LEU A 299 -23.69 -2.18 12.32
N GLN A 300 -22.48 -2.60 11.95
CA GLN A 300 -21.85 -3.81 12.45
C GLN A 300 -21.63 -3.78 13.97
N LYS A 301 -21.08 -2.68 14.52
CA LYS A 301 -20.90 -2.52 15.97
C LYS A 301 -22.24 -2.60 16.71
N PHE A 302 -23.33 -2.13 16.11
CA PHE A 302 -24.65 -2.23 16.70
C PHE A 302 -25.18 -3.66 16.70
N LEU A 303 -25.06 -4.38 15.58
CA LEU A 303 -25.48 -5.78 15.46
C LEU A 303 -24.70 -6.70 16.42
N ALA A 304 -23.38 -6.52 16.50
CA ALA A 304 -22.50 -7.29 17.37
C ALA A 304 -22.82 -7.13 18.87
N LYS A 305 -23.31 -5.95 19.30
CA LYS A 305 -23.64 -5.68 20.70
C LYS A 305 -24.94 -6.33 21.19
N ARG A 306 -25.79 -6.83 20.28
CA ARG A 306 -27.12 -7.34 20.63
C ARG A 306 -27.27 -8.85 20.44
N ASP A 307 -26.17 -9.56 20.17
CA ASP A 307 -26.19 -10.99 19.78
C ASP A 307 -27.23 -11.30 18.70
N ILE A 308 -27.51 -10.30 17.82
CA ILE A 308 -28.32 -10.53 16.64
C ILE A 308 -27.42 -11.31 15.68
N PRO A 309 -27.83 -12.51 15.21
CA PRO A 309 -26.99 -13.35 14.37
C PRO A 309 -26.46 -12.54 13.19
N ARG A 310 -25.22 -12.86 12.79
CA ARG A 310 -24.61 -12.21 11.63
C ARG A 310 -25.51 -12.44 10.44
N ILE A 311 -25.61 -11.46 9.55
CA ILE A 311 -26.53 -11.52 8.39
C ILE A 311 -26.20 -12.69 7.45
N GLU A 312 -25.01 -13.27 7.56
CA GLU A 312 -24.58 -14.50 6.88
C GLU A 312 -25.24 -15.78 7.44
N GLU A 313 -25.81 -15.72 8.66
CA GLU A 313 -26.45 -16.83 9.37
C GLU A 313 -28.00 -16.78 9.30
N LEU A 314 -28.56 -15.78 8.61
CA LEU A 314 -30.00 -15.57 8.37
C LEU A 314 -30.35 -15.62 6.87
#